data_AF-A0A8S3EDK7-F1
#
_entry.id   AF-A0A8S3EDK7-F1
#
_cell.length_a   1.000
_cell.length_b   1.000
_cell.length_c   1.000
_cell.angle_alpha   90.00
_cell.angle_beta   90.00
_cell.angle_gamma   90.00
#
_symmetry.space_group_name_H-M   'P 1'
#
loop_
_entity.id
_entity.type
_entity.pdbx_description
1 polymer ?
#
loop_
_entity_poly.entity_id
_entity_poly.type
_entity_poly.pdbx_seq_one_letter_code
_entity_poly.pdbx_strand_id
1 'polypeptide(L)'
;MLIHTGILFFLSLLDSSLADHYKGGSISWRPVNSYSLSSPVQVIITYRDSWTLSRYACNDTTINKFLTYNDTQNATEASITCISSSAACTTSLFTPISSTLYCTDHSTTFDISTGTYYSQQNLALNSVIDIASRGASWSSEILLNAWSLVSHMDLTPISGKINSSPVSGSLPIIQFFVNERRVIQILASDWDSNQVV
;
A
#
# COMPACT_ATOMS: atom_id res chain seq x y z
N MET A 1 24.26 21.72 38.77
CA MET A 1 24.21 20.28 38.39
C MET A 1 22.77 19.70 38.38
N LEU A 2 21.72 20.53 38.24
CA LEU A 2 20.31 20.08 38.18
C LEU A 2 19.67 20.31 36.80
N ILE A 3 20.17 21.30 36.05
CA ILE A 3 19.67 21.66 34.71
C ILE A 3 20.01 20.58 33.67
N HIS A 4 21.19 19.95 33.78
CA HIS A 4 21.64 18.92 32.83
C HIS A 4 20.82 17.63 32.96
N THR A 5 20.44 17.27 34.18
CA THR A 5 19.63 16.08 34.47
C THR A 5 18.19 16.23 33.96
N GLY A 6 17.62 17.44 34.06
CA GLY A 6 16.28 17.74 33.52
C GLY A 6 16.24 17.71 31.99
N ILE A 7 17.29 18.19 31.31
CA ILE A 7 17.38 18.13 29.84
C ILE A 7 17.52 16.68 29.35
N LEU A 8 18.36 15.87 30.00
CA LEU A 8 18.52 14.46 29.66
C LEU A 8 17.22 13.66 29.85
N PHE A 9 16.46 13.95 30.91
CA PHE A 9 15.15 13.34 31.14
C PHE A 9 14.11 13.79 30.11
N PHE A 10 14.09 15.08 29.76
CA PHE A 10 13.20 15.61 28.72
C PHE A 10 13.51 15.04 27.33
N LEU A 11 14.78 14.85 26.99
CA LEU A 11 15.20 14.19 25.74
C LEU A 11 14.87 12.70 25.72
N SER A 12 14.85 12.01 26.87
CA SER A 12 14.42 10.61 26.97
C SER A 12 12.90 10.41 26.90
N LEU A 13 12.12 11.48 27.07
CA LEU A 13 10.66 11.49 26.91
C LEU A 13 10.22 11.86 25.49
N LEU A 14 11.17 12.25 24.63
CA LEU A 14 10.92 12.31 23.19
C LEU A 14 10.89 10.87 22.69
N ASP A 15 9.74 10.22 22.80
CA ASP A 15 9.46 9.04 22.00
C ASP A 15 9.62 9.44 20.53
N SER A 16 10.77 9.12 19.96
CA SER A 16 10.97 9.16 18.52
C SER A 16 10.03 8.12 17.94
N SER A 17 8.84 8.56 17.49
CA SER A 17 8.04 7.76 16.59
C SER A 17 8.84 7.60 15.31
N LEU A 18 9.60 6.50 15.18
CA LEU A 18 10.22 6.12 13.93
C LEU A 18 9.12 5.65 12.97
N ALA A 19 8.44 6.64 12.36
CA ALA A 19 7.86 6.49 11.02
C ALA A 19 8.96 6.48 9.94
N ASP A 20 10.21 6.23 10.33
CA ASP A 20 11.40 6.29 9.48
C ASP A 20 11.50 5.14 8.48
N HIS A 21 10.54 4.22 8.44
CA HIS A 21 10.63 2.97 7.69
C HIS A 21 9.56 2.82 6.61
N TYR A 22 8.33 3.30 6.81
CA TYR A 22 7.27 3.30 5.81
C TYR A 22 7.29 4.64 5.05
N LYS A 23 7.41 4.59 3.74
CA LYS A 23 7.50 5.77 2.85
C LYS A 23 6.25 5.97 2.00
N GLY A 24 5.22 5.15 2.22
CA GLY A 24 3.95 5.21 1.51
C GLY A 24 3.72 4.00 0.61
N GLY A 25 2.52 3.91 0.07
CA GLY A 25 2.08 2.78 -0.71
C GLY A 25 0.70 2.96 -1.31
N SER A 26 0.31 2.00 -2.14
CA SER A 26 -0.98 1.96 -2.82
C SER A 26 -1.45 0.52 -3.02
N ILE A 27 -2.74 0.30 -2.81
CA ILE A 27 -3.45 -0.89 -3.28
C ILE A 27 -4.45 -0.43 -4.33
N SER A 28 -4.26 -0.87 -5.56
CA SER A 28 -5.18 -0.64 -6.68
C SER A 28 -5.69 -1.96 -7.21
N TRP A 29 -6.79 -1.91 -7.93
CA TRP A 29 -7.44 -3.09 -8.47
C TRP A 29 -8.17 -2.75 -9.77
N ARG A 30 -8.28 -3.73 -10.66
CA ARG A 30 -9.06 -3.58 -11.91
C ARG A 30 -9.54 -4.93 -12.42
N PRO A 31 -10.71 -5.02 -13.07
CA PRO A 31 -11.10 -6.22 -13.78
C PRO A 31 -10.10 -6.52 -14.92
N VAL A 32 -9.88 -7.80 -15.20
CA VAL A 32 -9.10 -8.23 -16.38
C VAL A 32 -9.85 -7.87 -17.67
N ASN A 33 -11.18 -8.03 -17.65
CA ASN A 33 -12.08 -7.57 -18.70
C ASN A 33 -13.27 -6.83 -18.05
N SER A 34 -13.34 -5.51 -18.21
CA SER A 34 -14.41 -4.70 -17.62
C SER A 34 -15.79 -4.98 -18.20
N TYR A 35 -15.91 -5.63 -19.35
CA TYR A 35 -17.20 -6.00 -19.96
C TYR A 35 -17.67 -7.40 -19.56
N SER A 36 -16.90 -8.13 -18.76
CA SER A 36 -17.24 -9.50 -18.34
C SER A 36 -18.25 -9.48 -17.19
N LEU A 37 -19.51 -9.18 -17.48
CA LEU A 37 -20.60 -9.05 -16.49
C LEU A 37 -21.12 -10.38 -15.92
N SER A 38 -20.36 -11.47 -16.04
CA SER A 38 -20.66 -12.76 -15.42
C SER A 38 -19.87 -12.92 -14.12
N SER A 39 -20.51 -13.49 -13.09
CA SER A 39 -19.82 -13.87 -11.85
C SER A 39 -19.20 -15.27 -11.99
N PRO A 40 -17.96 -15.52 -11.52
CA PRO A 40 -17.05 -14.56 -10.90
C PRO A 40 -16.32 -13.68 -11.92
N VAL A 41 -15.94 -12.49 -11.48
CA VAL A 41 -15.13 -11.51 -12.22
C VAL A 41 -13.66 -11.71 -11.85
N GLN A 42 -12.80 -11.88 -12.86
CA GLN A 42 -11.37 -11.90 -12.64
C GLN A 42 -10.85 -10.46 -12.44
N VAL A 43 -10.19 -10.21 -11.33
CA VAL A 43 -9.63 -8.92 -10.92
C VAL A 43 -8.12 -9.05 -10.70
N ILE A 44 -7.36 -8.07 -11.19
CA ILE A 44 -5.95 -7.89 -10.84
C ILE A 44 -5.89 -6.90 -9.69
N ILE A 45 -5.31 -7.31 -8.58
CA ILE A 45 -4.98 -6.45 -7.44
C ILE A 45 -3.48 -6.16 -7.53
N THR A 46 -3.12 -4.88 -7.52
CA THR A 46 -1.75 -4.40 -7.49
C THR A 46 -1.47 -3.78 -6.14
N TYR A 47 -0.42 -4.26 -5.49
CA TYR A 47 0.04 -3.74 -4.21
C TYR A 47 1.45 -3.22 -4.38
N ARG A 48 1.67 -1.96 -4.03
CA ARG A 48 2.98 -1.30 -4.11
C ARG A 48 3.25 -0.60 -2.81
N ASP A 49 4.43 -0.82 -2.24
CA ASP A 49 4.91 -0.07 -1.09
C ASP A 49 6.31 0.46 -1.32
N SER A 50 6.62 1.50 -0.56
CA SER A 50 7.93 2.12 -0.47
C SER A 50 8.36 2.14 1.00
N TRP A 51 9.61 1.80 1.22
CA TRP A 51 10.21 1.72 2.55
C TRP A 51 11.66 2.18 2.52
N THR A 52 12.29 2.20 3.68
CA THR A 52 13.66 2.72 3.82
C THR A 52 14.71 1.75 3.31
N LEU A 53 15.55 2.22 2.40
CA LEU A 53 16.59 1.41 1.73
C LEU A 53 17.63 0.86 2.70
N SER A 54 18.07 1.68 3.66
CA SER A 54 19.07 1.31 4.66
C SER A 54 18.62 0.18 5.58
N ARG A 55 17.32 -0.10 5.66
CA ARG A 55 16.76 -1.23 6.42
C ARG A 55 16.53 -2.47 5.55
N TYR A 56 15.91 -2.30 4.39
CA TYR A 56 15.61 -3.39 3.46
C TYR A 56 15.94 -2.97 2.03
N ALA A 57 17.18 -3.23 1.60
CA ALA A 57 17.66 -2.70 0.34
C ALA A 57 17.09 -3.46 -0.86
N CYS A 58 16.35 -2.74 -1.71
CA CYS A 58 16.30 -3.04 -3.13
C CYS A 58 17.56 -2.48 -3.80
N ASN A 59 18.12 -3.22 -4.75
CA ASN A 59 19.25 -2.81 -5.57
C ASN A 59 19.11 -3.36 -7.00
N ASP A 60 20.01 -2.97 -7.88
CA ASP A 60 19.97 -3.40 -9.29
C ASP A 60 20.02 -4.93 -9.43
N THR A 61 20.68 -5.64 -8.52
CA THR A 61 20.72 -7.11 -8.56
C THR A 61 19.36 -7.71 -8.22
N THR A 62 18.68 -7.21 -7.18
CA THR A 62 17.35 -7.70 -6.81
C THR A 62 16.31 -7.36 -7.88
N ILE A 63 16.39 -6.17 -8.47
CA ILE A 63 15.46 -5.71 -9.52
C ILE A 63 15.65 -6.54 -10.80
N ASN A 64 16.89 -6.63 -11.31
CA ASN A 64 17.16 -7.32 -12.58
C ASN A 64 16.91 -8.84 -12.52
N LYS A 65 16.91 -9.42 -11.31
CA LYS A 65 16.61 -10.84 -11.09
C LYS A 65 15.17 -11.11 -10.63
N PHE A 66 14.33 -10.07 -10.56
CA PHE A 66 12.95 -10.17 -10.04
C PHE A 66 12.90 -10.85 -8.66
N LEU A 67 13.77 -10.43 -7.75
CA LEU A 67 13.82 -10.94 -6.38
C LEU A 67 12.91 -10.10 -5.47
N THR A 68 12.39 -10.76 -4.46
CA THR A 68 11.66 -10.11 -3.37
C THR A 68 12.61 -9.37 -2.45
N TYR A 69 12.08 -8.38 -1.73
CA TYR A 69 12.84 -7.78 -0.65
C TYR A 69 13.09 -8.84 0.44
N ASN A 70 14.25 -8.77 1.09
CA ASN A 70 14.62 -9.70 2.15
C ASN A 70 14.38 -9.03 3.50
N ASP A 71 13.28 -9.40 4.18
CA ASP A 71 13.10 -9.05 5.58
C ASP A 71 13.89 -10.01 6.45
N THR A 72 15.03 -9.56 6.98
CA THR A 72 15.82 -10.37 7.91
C THR A 72 15.28 -10.33 9.35
N GLN A 73 14.19 -9.61 9.60
CA GLN A 73 13.53 -9.60 10.91
C GLN A 73 12.45 -10.69 10.97
N ASN A 74 12.22 -11.22 12.18
CA ASN A 74 11.12 -12.13 12.48
C ASN A 74 9.76 -11.39 12.51
N ALA A 75 9.45 -10.67 11.43
CA ALA A 75 8.18 -10.00 11.23
C ALA A 75 7.18 -10.97 10.60
N THR A 76 5.90 -10.84 10.94
CA THR A 76 4.83 -11.42 10.11
C THR A 76 4.83 -10.72 8.77
N GLU A 77 4.83 -11.47 7.68
CA GLU A 77 4.70 -10.91 6.34
C GLU A 77 3.45 -10.03 6.23
N ALA A 78 3.56 -8.95 5.45
CA ALA A 78 2.39 -8.14 5.15
C ALA A 78 1.37 -8.99 4.40
N SER A 79 0.11 -8.89 4.81
CA SER A 79 -0.98 -9.61 4.19
C SER A 79 -2.10 -8.64 3.81
N ILE A 80 -2.66 -8.82 2.62
CA ILE A 80 -3.86 -8.11 2.21
C ILE A 80 -5.07 -8.95 2.60
N THR A 81 -5.90 -8.40 3.47
CA THR A 81 -7.08 -9.05 4.03
C THR A 81 -8.33 -8.23 3.74
N CYS A 82 -9.48 -8.88 3.61
CA CYS A 82 -10.75 -8.17 3.58
C CYS A 82 -11.12 -7.72 4.99
N ILE A 83 -11.48 -6.45 5.15
CA ILE A 83 -11.77 -5.81 6.44
C ILE A 83 -13.22 -5.31 6.56
N SER A 84 -14.04 -5.56 5.55
CA SER A 84 -15.49 -5.37 5.62
C SER A 84 -16.14 -6.37 6.59
N SER A 85 -17.48 -6.37 6.64
CA SER A 85 -18.21 -7.38 7.42
C SER A 85 -17.84 -8.80 6.97
N SER A 86 -17.86 -9.76 7.91
CA SER A 86 -17.56 -11.16 7.61
C SER A 86 -18.43 -11.70 6.47
N ALA A 87 -19.72 -11.34 6.46
CA ALA A 87 -20.64 -11.67 5.38
C ALA A 87 -20.16 -11.12 4.03
N ALA A 88 -19.83 -9.83 3.94
CA ALA A 88 -19.35 -9.21 2.71
C ALA A 88 -18.06 -9.85 2.20
N CYS A 89 -17.10 -10.09 3.09
CA CYS A 89 -15.84 -10.75 2.75
C CYS A 89 -16.07 -12.17 2.22
N THR A 90 -16.91 -12.98 2.88
CA THR A 90 -17.23 -14.34 2.40
C THR A 90 -17.99 -14.32 1.08
N THR A 91 -19.00 -13.45 0.91
CA THR A 91 -19.79 -13.38 -0.33
C THR A 91 -18.98 -12.86 -1.51
N SER A 92 -17.96 -12.04 -1.24
CA SER A 92 -17.08 -11.50 -2.29
C SER A 92 -16.15 -12.53 -2.92
N LEU A 93 -16.01 -13.71 -2.28
CA LEU A 93 -15.04 -14.75 -2.63
C LEU A 93 -13.58 -14.30 -2.51
N PHE A 94 -13.31 -13.19 -1.81
CA PHE A 94 -11.96 -12.69 -1.58
C PHE A 94 -11.14 -13.69 -0.77
N THR A 95 -9.94 -13.99 -1.24
CA THR A 95 -8.97 -14.81 -0.52
C THR A 95 -7.83 -13.92 0.01
N PRO A 96 -7.41 -14.08 1.27
CA PRO A 96 -6.26 -13.33 1.79
C PRO A 96 -5.01 -13.54 0.94
N ILE A 97 -4.29 -12.46 0.69
CA ILE A 97 -3.02 -12.48 -0.05
C ILE A 97 -1.89 -12.38 0.97
N SER A 98 -1.11 -13.44 1.12
CA SER A 98 0.19 -13.39 1.82
C SER A 98 1.27 -13.36 0.77
N SER A 99 1.93 -12.22 0.59
CA SER A 99 3.01 -12.14 -0.40
C SER A 99 4.05 -11.09 -0.07
N THR A 100 5.31 -11.48 -0.30
CA THR A 100 6.46 -10.60 -0.30
C THR A 100 6.51 -9.78 -1.59
N LEU A 101 6.77 -8.49 -1.47
CA LEU A 101 6.89 -7.58 -2.61
C LEU A 101 8.17 -7.85 -3.42
N TYR A 102 8.05 -7.82 -4.74
CA TYR A 102 9.20 -7.84 -5.64
C TYR A 102 9.83 -6.45 -5.72
N CYS A 103 11.16 -6.37 -5.61
CA CYS A 103 11.86 -5.10 -5.77
C CYS A 103 11.67 -4.55 -7.18
N THR A 104 11.25 -3.29 -7.27
CA THR A 104 10.98 -2.61 -8.54
C THR A 104 11.81 -1.35 -8.74
N ASP A 105 12.19 -0.66 -7.66
CA ASP A 105 12.95 0.58 -7.74
C ASP A 105 13.71 0.86 -6.44
N HIS A 106 14.73 1.72 -6.50
CA HIS A 106 15.46 2.21 -5.34
C HIS A 106 16.06 3.61 -5.55
N SER A 107 16.28 4.34 -4.46
CA SER A 107 17.00 5.60 -4.44
C SER A 107 17.91 5.68 -3.22
N THR A 108 19.22 5.66 -3.46
CA THR A 108 20.22 5.87 -2.41
C THR A 108 20.23 7.32 -1.90
N THR A 109 19.94 8.29 -2.77
CA THR A 109 19.86 9.72 -2.41
C THR A 109 18.74 10.00 -1.42
N PHE A 110 17.61 9.30 -1.53
CA PHE A 110 16.45 9.51 -0.67
C PHE A 110 16.26 8.40 0.39
N ASP A 111 17.16 7.42 0.42
CA ASP A 111 17.08 6.23 1.28
C ASP A 111 15.77 5.46 1.11
N ILE A 112 15.38 5.17 -0.15
CA ILE A 112 14.08 4.55 -0.49
C ILE A 112 14.28 3.27 -1.30
N SER A 113 13.51 2.25 -0.96
CA SER A 113 13.30 1.02 -1.73
C SER A 113 11.82 0.88 -2.03
N THR A 114 11.48 0.39 -3.22
CA THR A 114 10.09 0.20 -3.65
C THR A 114 9.89 -1.21 -4.17
N GLY A 115 8.80 -1.84 -3.76
CA GLY A 115 8.39 -3.11 -4.31
C GLY A 115 6.92 -3.17 -4.71
N THR A 116 6.61 -4.12 -5.58
CA THR A 116 5.27 -4.36 -6.10
C THR A 116 4.93 -5.84 -6.09
N TYR A 117 3.68 -6.17 -5.86
CA TYR A 117 3.11 -7.49 -6.06
C TYR A 117 1.79 -7.40 -6.83
N TYR A 118 1.52 -8.42 -7.64
CA TYR A 118 0.28 -8.55 -8.40
C TYR A 118 -0.40 -9.86 -8.03
N SER A 119 -1.69 -9.80 -7.72
CA SER A 119 -2.53 -10.96 -7.49
C SER A 119 -3.70 -10.97 -8.45
N GLN A 120 -4.02 -12.13 -9.02
CA GLN A 120 -5.28 -12.34 -9.72
C GLN A 120 -6.24 -13.07 -8.79
N GLN A 121 -7.44 -12.49 -8.61
CA GLN A 121 -8.52 -13.11 -7.85
C GLN A 121 -9.79 -13.20 -8.67
N ASN A 122 -10.61 -14.20 -8.36
CA ASN A 122 -11.94 -14.35 -8.91
C ASN A 122 -12.95 -13.91 -7.84
N LEU A 123 -13.47 -12.70 -7.98
CA LEU A 123 -14.39 -12.10 -7.02
C LEU A 123 -15.84 -12.20 -7.52
N ALA A 124 -16.81 -12.23 -6.62
CA ALA A 124 -18.21 -12.21 -7.03
C ALA A 124 -18.57 -10.86 -7.70
N LEU A 125 -19.37 -10.89 -8.77
CA LEU A 125 -19.93 -9.67 -9.36
C LEU A 125 -20.74 -8.88 -8.30
N ASN A 126 -20.74 -7.54 -8.37
CA ASN A 126 -21.38 -6.64 -7.40
C ASN A 126 -20.81 -6.72 -5.97
N SER A 127 -19.61 -7.30 -5.80
CA SER A 127 -18.92 -7.23 -4.51
C SER A 127 -18.54 -5.80 -4.19
N VAL A 128 -18.92 -5.36 -2.99
CA VAL A 128 -18.47 -4.10 -2.40
C VAL A 128 -17.72 -4.43 -1.11
N ILE A 129 -16.40 -4.33 -1.14
CA ILE A 129 -15.53 -4.71 -0.02
C ILE A 129 -14.37 -3.72 0.15
N ASP A 130 -13.85 -3.63 1.36
CA ASP A 130 -12.63 -2.93 1.70
C ASP A 130 -11.56 -3.98 1.97
N ILE A 131 -10.42 -3.85 1.28
CA ILE A 131 -9.24 -4.68 1.50
C ILE A 131 -8.15 -3.84 2.12
N ALA A 132 -7.37 -4.42 3.01
CA ALA A 132 -6.31 -3.72 3.70
C ALA A 132 -5.03 -4.55 3.76
N SER A 133 -3.90 -3.91 3.43
CA SER A 133 -2.60 -4.44 3.84
C SER A 133 -2.44 -4.18 5.34
N ARG A 134 -2.19 -5.27 6.07
CA ARG A 134 -1.93 -5.29 7.52
C ARG A 134 -0.76 -6.24 7.79
N GLY A 135 0.08 -5.87 8.74
CA GLY A 135 1.28 -6.64 9.09
C GLY A 135 2.51 -6.21 8.29
N ALA A 136 3.65 -6.71 8.75
CA ALA A 136 5.03 -6.26 8.54
C ALA A 136 5.48 -5.04 9.37
N SER A 137 6.66 -5.20 9.99
CA SER A 137 7.31 -4.30 10.94
C SER A 137 7.85 -3.00 10.33
N TRP A 138 7.33 -2.57 9.18
CA TRP A 138 7.82 -1.41 8.43
C TRP A 138 7.45 -0.08 9.09
N SER A 139 6.77 -0.12 10.24
CA SER A 139 6.81 0.91 11.27
C SER A 139 6.65 0.25 12.63
N SER A 140 7.50 0.60 13.59
CA SER A 140 7.28 0.20 14.99
C SER A 140 6.13 1.03 15.54
N GLU A 141 5.02 0.38 15.88
CA GLU A 141 3.85 1.04 16.45
C GLU A 141 4.13 1.44 17.90
N ILE A 142 4.01 2.73 18.22
CA ILE A 142 4.00 3.24 19.60
C ILE A 142 2.56 3.21 20.18
N LEU A 143 1.54 3.13 19.31
CA LEU A 143 0.13 3.10 19.68
C LEU A 143 -0.54 1.86 19.10
N LEU A 144 -1.28 1.11 19.93
CA LEU A 144 -1.95 -0.17 19.68
C LEU A 144 -3.02 -0.18 18.56
N ASN A 145 -3.11 0.88 17.76
CA ASN A 145 -4.05 0.99 16.65
C ASN A 145 -3.28 0.81 15.34
N ALA A 146 -3.36 -0.41 14.82
CA ALA A 146 -2.61 -0.87 13.66
C ALA A 146 -2.75 0.08 12.46
N TRP A 147 -1.63 0.49 11.88
CA TRP A 147 -1.68 1.19 10.59
C TRP A 147 -2.18 0.22 9.52
N SER A 148 -2.93 0.72 8.54
CA SER A 148 -3.32 -0.08 7.40
C SER A 148 -3.44 0.76 6.15
N LEU A 149 -2.96 0.20 5.04
CA LEU A 149 -3.23 0.73 3.72
C LEU A 149 -4.52 0.08 3.21
N VAL A 150 -5.56 0.88 3.01
CA VAL A 150 -6.91 0.39 2.67
C VAL A 150 -7.26 0.78 1.24
N SER A 151 -7.93 -0.13 0.52
CA SER A 151 -8.52 0.13 -0.79
C SER A 151 -9.97 -0.34 -0.80
N HIS A 152 -10.84 0.55 -1.25
CA HIS A 152 -12.25 0.26 -1.47
C HIS A 152 -12.43 -0.37 -2.86
N MET A 153 -13.09 -1.52 -2.90
CA MET A 153 -13.43 -2.25 -4.11
C MET A 153 -14.94 -2.27 -4.29
N ASP A 154 -15.41 -1.80 -5.44
CA ASP A 154 -16.80 -1.90 -5.84
C ASP A 154 -16.86 -2.49 -7.25
N LEU A 155 -17.29 -3.74 -7.37
CA LEU A 155 -17.42 -4.45 -8.65
C LEU A 155 -18.81 -4.27 -9.28
N THR A 156 -19.61 -3.32 -8.81
CA THR A 156 -20.92 -3.00 -9.38
C THR A 156 -20.74 -2.39 -10.77
N PRO A 157 -21.36 -2.97 -11.82
CA PRO A 157 -21.26 -2.41 -13.15
C PRO A 157 -21.95 -1.05 -13.27
N ILE A 158 -21.29 -0.10 -13.92
CA ILE A 158 -21.83 1.20 -14.29
C ILE A 158 -21.75 1.29 -15.82
N SER A 159 -22.88 1.61 -16.46
CA SER A 159 -22.94 1.76 -17.94
C SER A 159 -22.42 0.55 -18.73
N GLY A 160 -22.64 -0.67 -18.21
CA GLY A 160 -22.22 -1.91 -18.86
C GLY A 160 -20.75 -2.29 -18.67
N LYS A 161 -20.02 -1.58 -17.80
CA LYS A 161 -18.64 -1.90 -17.42
C LYS A 161 -18.50 -2.06 -15.92
N ILE A 162 -17.73 -3.04 -15.48
CA ILE A 162 -17.31 -3.18 -14.09
C ILE A 162 -16.36 -2.05 -13.75
N ASN A 163 -16.59 -1.41 -12.61
CA ASN A 163 -15.77 -0.30 -12.11
C ASN A 163 -14.31 -0.73 -11.88
N SER A 164 -13.40 0.23 -11.75
CA SER A 164 -11.99 -0.02 -11.50
C SER A 164 -11.41 1.01 -10.53
N SER A 165 -10.29 0.69 -9.89
CA SER A 165 -9.59 1.66 -9.05
C SER A 165 -9.06 2.82 -9.91
N PRO A 166 -9.19 4.08 -9.45
CA PRO A 166 -8.59 5.19 -10.15
C PRO A 166 -7.08 5.03 -10.19
N VAL A 167 -6.49 5.33 -11.33
CA VAL A 167 -5.05 5.37 -11.53
C VAL A 167 -4.59 6.77 -11.18
N SER A 168 -3.96 6.92 -10.02
CA SER A 168 -3.23 8.14 -9.71
C SER A 168 -1.86 8.08 -10.36
N GLY A 169 -1.57 9.05 -11.22
CA GLY A 169 -0.22 9.31 -11.72
C GLY A 169 0.63 10.13 -10.74
N SER A 170 0.19 10.26 -9.48
CA SER A 170 0.93 11.05 -8.49
C SER A 170 2.36 10.54 -8.38
N LEU A 171 3.32 11.45 -8.52
CA LEU A 171 4.73 11.17 -8.27
C LEU A 171 4.86 10.46 -6.92
N PRO A 172 5.58 9.33 -6.85
CA PRO A 172 5.54 8.44 -5.69
C PRO A 172 6.05 9.10 -4.40
N ILE A 173 6.66 10.28 -4.48
CA ILE A 173 7.23 11.02 -3.35
C ILE A 173 6.95 12.51 -3.55
N ILE A 174 6.27 13.11 -2.58
CA ILE A 174 6.04 14.55 -2.54
C ILE A 174 6.85 15.12 -1.39
N GLN A 175 7.80 16.01 -1.71
CA GLN A 175 8.63 16.69 -0.72
C GLN A 175 7.93 17.97 -0.23
N PHE A 176 7.92 18.14 1.09
CA PHE A 176 7.48 19.38 1.72
C PHE A 176 8.72 20.13 2.22
N PHE A 177 8.91 21.35 1.72
CA PHE A 177 9.91 22.26 2.27
C PHE A 177 9.28 22.99 3.46
N VAL A 178 10.01 23.05 4.58
CA VAL A 178 9.53 23.72 5.80
C VAL A 178 9.24 25.19 5.48
N ASN A 179 8.09 25.69 5.94
CA ASN A 179 7.59 27.05 5.70
C ASN A 179 7.25 27.40 4.25
N GLU A 180 7.11 26.42 3.35
CA GLU A 180 6.66 26.67 1.98
C GLU A 180 5.26 26.09 1.71
N ARG A 181 4.35 26.92 1.20
CA ARG A 181 3.06 26.43 0.70
C ARG A 181 3.29 25.70 -0.62
N ARG A 182 2.79 24.47 -0.71
CA ARG A 182 2.74 23.68 -1.95
C ARG A 182 1.30 23.29 -2.26
N VAL A 183 0.95 23.36 -3.55
CA VAL A 183 -0.29 22.79 -4.07
C VAL A 183 0.07 21.50 -4.76
N ILE A 184 -0.49 20.40 -4.28
CA ILE A 184 -0.31 19.08 -4.88
C ILE A 184 -1.55 18.82 -5.72
N GLN A 185 -1.36 18.72 -7.03
CA GLN A 185 -2.41 18.24 -7.91
C GLN A 185 -2.30 16.73 -8.00
N ILE A 186 -3.29 16.04 -7.45
CA ILE A 186 -3.43 14.60 -7.62
C ILE A 186 -4.13 14.39 -8.96
N LEU A 187 -3.35 14.00 -9.97
CA LEU A 187 -3.89 13.61 -11.26
C LEU A 187 -4.37 12.17 -11.15
N ALA A 188 -5.69 12.00 -11.09
CA ALA A 188 -6.34 10.71 -11.17
C ALA A 188 -6.99 10.55 -12.56
N SER A 189 -6.83 9.37 -13.14
CA SER A 189 -7.54 8.96 -14.34
C SER A 189 -8.19 7.61 -14.09
N ASP A 190 -9.38 7.37 -14.63
CA ASP A 190 -9.91 6.02 -14.68
C ASP A 190 -9.09 5.19 -15.69
N TRP A 191 -8.73 3.96 -15.32
CA TRP A 191 -8.02 3.04 -16.21
C TRP A 191 -8.81 2.78 -17.49
N ASP A 192 -10.14 2.82 -17.44
CA ASP A 192 -11.02 2.51 -18.58
C ASP A 192 -11.66 3.73 -19.27
N SER A 193 -11.20 4.94 -18.92
CA SER A 193 -11.64 6.23 -19.48
C SER A 193 -13.10 6.61 -19.21
N ASN A 194 -13.78 6.01 -18.23
CA ASN A 194 -15.05 6.55 -17.74
C ASN A 194 -14.79 7.76 -16.81
N GLN A 195 -15.78 8.64 -16.64
CA GLN A 195 -15.58 9.90 -15.93
C GLN A 195 -15.17 9.67 -14.47
N VAL A 196 -14.04 10.29 -14.07
CA VAL A 196 -13.71 10.50 -12.67
C VAL A 196 -14.70 11.54 -12.13
N VAL A 197 -15.53 11.16 -11.16
CA VAL A 197 -16.36 12.11 -10.40
C VAL A 197 -15.50 12.78 -9.34
#